data_AF-A0A0L7KAI0-F1
#
_entry.id   AF-A0A0L7KAI0-F1
#
_cell.length_a   1.000
_cell.length_b   1.000
_cell.length_c   1.000
_cell.angle_alpha   90.00
_cell.angle_beta   90.00
_cell.angle_gamma   90.00
#
_symmetry.space_group_name_H-M   'P 1'
#
loop_
_entity.id
_entity.type
_entity.pdbx_description
1 polymer ?
#
loop_
_entity_poly.entity_id
_entity_poly.type
_entity_poly.pdbx_seq_one_letter_code
_entity_poly.pdbx_strand_id
1 'polypeptide(L)'
;MRINFFKEKNKIRLNKNLDFDSDIAISNANNESNNYLTANSDNEYDHYGFEKNKEYTQENNDDNKRNLEKYKKKIERRCLNSELESKVLSQIDLDIIRTFPHNKNYRLNSPGWVHLKNVLRAFAVYKPKNKLLSAFWSIVQLIDSDYSHEKINISDYYNNEMRGLRRDIIVIEELIRVKLPDVHLRLKEFDVDLSWICSEWLLCLFCTTFPITTTLRIWDCLFYEGDKIIFRITLALFKLNQQKLCELNSLESILLLFKETTKNMFECDKLMYIAFNEIGVLKKKTIRKLRLKAEDIIKNAVP
;
A
#
# COMPACT_ATOMS: atom_id res chain seq x y z
N MET A 1 22.19 18.22 4.92
CA MET A 1 21.29 19.30 5.33
C MET A 1 20.04 18.65 5.92
N ARG A 2 19.96 18.58 7.25
CA ARG A 2 18.86 17.92 8.00
C ARG A 2 17.66 18.86 8.08
N ILE A 3 16.44 18.37 7.87
CA ILE A 3 15.21 19.12 8.16
C ILE A 3 14.44 18.38 9.26
N ASN A 4 14.35 19.03 10.42
CA ASN A 4 13.52 18.66 11.56
C ASN A 4 12.06 19.01 11.25
N PHE A 5 11.15 18.01 11.23
CA PHE A 5 9.70 18.24 11.02
C PHE A 5 8.80 17.80 12.18
N PHE A 6 9.35 17.36 13.32
CA PHE A 6 8.52 16.93 14.44
C PHE A 6 8.98 17.56 15.76
N LYS A 7 8.55 18.79 16.00
CA LYS A 7 8.30 19.31 17.34
C LYS A 7 7.16 20.33 17.24
N GLU A 8 6.23 20.22 18.19
CA GLU A 8 5.07 21.09 18.43
C GLU A 8 3.79 20.84 17.63
N LYS A 9 2.90 20.03 18.23
CA LYS A 9 1.49 20.37 18.44
C LYS A 9 0.83 19.36 19.38
N ASN A 10 0.85 19.66 20.68
CA ASN A 10 -0.11 19.11 21.66
C ASN A 10 -0.28 20.13 22.80
N LYS A 11 -1.13 21.13 22.56
CA LYS A 11 -1.84 21.86 23.62
C LYS A 11 -3.33 21.72 23.32
N ILE A 12 -3.92 20.64 23.82
CA ILE A 12 -5.38 20.48 23.86
C ILE A 12 -5.85 21.06 25.19
N ARG A 13 -6.69 22.09 25.12
CA ARG A 13 -7.43 22.63 26.27
C ARG A 13 -8.46 21.59 26.72
N LEU A 14 -8.37 21.18 27.97
CA LEU A 14 -9.41 20.44 28.68
C LEU A 14 -10.66 21.31 28.78
N ASN A 15 -11.82 20.78 28.39
CA ASN A 15 -13.11 21.31 28.82
C ASN A 15 -13.81 20.24 29.65
N LYS A 16 -14.15 20.64 30.87
CA LYS A 16 -14.82 19.85 31.91
C LYS A 16 -16.31 19.67 31.58
N ASN A 17 -16.87 18.66 32.23
CA ASN A 17 -18.29 18.37 32.48
C ASN A 17 -18.99 17.56 31.39
N LEU A 18 -19.23 16.29 31.70
CA LEU A 18 -20.56 15.68 31.78
C LEU A 18 -20.42 14.42 32.65
N ASP A 19 -20.81 14.55 33.92
CA ASP A 19 -21.06 13.44 34.85
C ASP A 19 -22.23 12.60 34.37
N PHE A 20 -22.14 11.28 34.50
CA PHE A 20 -23.23 10.40 34.93
C PHE A 20 -22.66 9.07 35.45
N ASP A 21 -22.75 8.94 36.76
CA ASP A 21 -22.88 7.76 37.62
C ASP A 21 -21.92 6.56 37.49
N SER A 22 -20.98 6.57 38.44
CA SER A 22 -20.39 5.42 39.10
C SER A 22 -21.43 4.46 39.65
N ASP A 23 -21.35 3.19 39.25
CA ASP A 23 -21.34 2.02 40.14
C ASP A 23 -21.63 0.77 39.30
N ILE A 24 -20.56 0.16 38.77
CA ILE A 24 -20.37 -1.28 38.47
C ILE A 24 -18.90 -1.37 38.00
N ALA A 25 -17.97 -1.26 38.94
CA ALA A 25 -16.55 -1.51 38.69
C ALA A 25 -15.82 -1.86 39.98
N ILE A 26 -16.25 -2.90 40.71
CA ILE A 26 -15.39 -3.57 41.68
C ILE A 26 -15.64 -5.09 41.60
N SER A 27 -14.98 -5.75 40.64
CA SER A 27 -14.54 -7.14 40.85
C SER A 27 -13.56 -7.69 39.81
N ASN A 28 -13.40 -7.13 38.60
CA ASN A 28 -12.57 -7.76 37.56
C ASN A 28 -11.43 -6.92 36.96
N ALA A 29 -10.96 -5.86 37.65
CA ALA A 29 -9.88 -4.99 37.17
C ALA A 29 -8.54 -5.12 37.95
N ASN A 30 -8.34 -6.19 38.72
CA ASN A 30 -7.15 -6.36 39.56
C ASN A 30 -6.04 -7.26 38.97
N ASN A 31 -6.03 -7.57 37.67
CA ASN A 31 -4.98 -8.43 37.09
C ASN A 31 -4.22 -7.90 35.86
N GLU A 32 -4.45 -6.67 35.37
CA GLU A 32 -3.74 -6.15 34.19
C GLU A 32 -3.23 -4.71 34.32
N SER A 33 -3.02 -4.20 35.54
CA SER A 33 -2.59 -2.80 35.76
C SER A 33 -1.31 -2.60 36.55
N ASN A 34 -0.42 -3.60 36.59
CA ASN A 34 0.95 -3.42 37.07
C ASN A 34 1.93 -3.87 35.99
N ASN A 35 2.24 -3.00 35.03
CA ASN A 35 3.55 -2.95 34.34
C ASN A 35 3.63 -1.80 33.31
N TYR A 36 3.32 -0.58 33.73
CA TYR A 36 3.85 0.60 33.04
C TYR A 36 4.66 1.44 34.03
N LEU A 37 5.96 1.51 33.73
CA LEU A 37 6.92 2.56 34.08
C LEU A 37 7.53 2.53 35.50
N THR A 38 8.65 1.84 35.62
CA THR A 38 9.87 2.47 36.15
C THR A 38 10.91 2.51 35.04
N ALA A 39 11.12 3.69 34.49
CA ALA A 39 12.20 3.96 33.53
C ALA A 39 13.53 3.91 34.29
N ASN A 40 14.37 2.90 33.99
CA ASN A 40 15.80 2.98 34.29
C ASN A 40 16.46 3.83 33.21
N SER A 41 17.22 4.84 33.62
CA SER A 41 17.74 5.94 32.82
C SER A 41 18.92 5.61 31.88
N ASP A 42 19.25 4.33 31.66
CA ASP A 42 20.58 3.95 31.15
C ASP A 42 20.56 3.17 29.81
N ASN A 43 19.46 3.23 29.05
CA ASN A 43 19.42 2.57 27.73
C ASN A 43 19.91 3.50 26.61
N GLU A 44 21.07 3.19 26.04
CA GLU A 44 21.57 3.82 24.81
C GLU A 44 20.75 3.33 23.59
N TYR A 45 20.28 4.26 22.76
CA TYR A 45 19.63 3.95 21.49
C TYR A 45 20.61 4.16 20.33
N ASP A 46 20.56 3.33 19.30
CA ASP A 46 21.38 3.54 18.09
C ASP A 46 20.87 4.72 17.23
N HIS A 47 21.62 5.08 16.18
CA HIS A 47 21.27 6.22 15.30
C HIS A 47 19.92 6.06 14.59
N TYR A 48 19.37 4.84 14.57
CA TYR A 48 18.07 4.51 13.97
C TYR A 48 16.95 4.36 15.02
N GLY A 49 17.24 4.54 16.31
CA GLY A 49 16.27 4.53 17.40
C GLY A 49 15.96 3.15 17.98
N PHE A 50 16.81 2.15 17.76
CA PHE A 50 16.68 0.84 18.40
C PHE A 50 17.44 0.79 19.73
N GLU A 51 16.82 0.23 20.78
CA GLU A 51 17.46 0.02 22.08
C GLU A 51 18.69 -0.89 21.94
N LYS A 52 19.89 -0.37 22.21
CA LYS A 52 21.05 -1.22 22.47
C LYS A 52 20.89 -1.78 23.87
N ASN A 53 20.19 -2.91 23.98
CA ASN A 53 20.37 -3.97 24.98
C ASN A 53 19.06 -4.75 25.13
N LYS A 54 18.82 -5.63 24.16
CA LYS A 54 18.28 -6.95 24.46
C LYS A 54 19.28 -7.95 23.94
N GLU A 55 20.14 -8.43 24.84
CA GLU A 55 20.78 -9.72 24.63
C GLU A 55 19.66 -10.75 24.47
N TYR A 56 19.39 -11.12 23.22
CA TYR A 56 18.57 -12.26 22.91
C TYR A 56 19.30 -13.47 23.48
N THR A 57 18.79 -14.05 24.56
CA THR A 57 19.21 -15.36 25.09
C THR A 57 19.43 -16.34 23.94
N GLN A 58 20.68 -16.78 23.75
CA GLN A 58 21.16 -17.50 22.56
C GLN A 58 20.64 -18.95 22.44
N GLU A 59 19.96 -19.50 23.45
CA GLU A 59 19.66 -20.95 23.49
C GLU A 59 18.39 -21.38 22.73
N ASN A 60 17.48 -20.46 22.36
CA ASN A 60 16.26 -20.78 21.58
C ASN A 60 16.36 -20.48 20.07
N ASN A 61 17.55 -20.08 19.60
CA ASN A 61 17.74 -19.62 18.22
C ASN A 61 18.10 -20.75 17.24
N ASP A 62 18.81 -21.79 17.67
CA ASP A 62 19.35 -22.79 16.74
C ASP A 62 18.30 -23.75 16.18
N ASP A 63 17.29 -24.13 16.96
CA ASP A 63 16.20 -24.99 16.48
C ASP A 63 15.22 -24.23 15.57
N ASN A 64 14.92 -22.97 15.87
CA ASN A 64 14.15 -22.10 14.98
C ASN A 64 14.92 -21.83 13.68
N LYS A 65 16.24 -21.63 13.76
CA LYS A 65 17.11 -21.42 12.59
C LYS A 65 17.21 -22.69 11.75
N ARG A 66 17.39 -23.87 12.36
CA ARG A 66 17.37 -25.18 11.68
C ARG A 66 16.02 -25.48 11.03
N ASN A 67 14.91 -25.17 11.70
CA ASN A 67 13.56 -25.35 11.14
C ASN A 67 13.31 -24.41 9.96
N LEU A 68 13.71 -23.15 10.06
CA LEU A 68 13.65 -22.18 8.96
C LEU A 68 14.52 -22.63 7.77
N GLU A 69 15.71 -23.17 8.03
CA GLU A 69 16.65 -23.62 7.01
C GLU A 69 16.20 -24.90 6.32
N LYS A 70 15.57 -25.82 7.06
CA LYS A 70 14.88 -26.99 6.52
C LYS A 70 13.67 -26.59 5.66
N TYR A 71 12.92 -25.59 6.08
CA TYR A 71 11.79 -25.04 5.33
C TYR A 71 12.25 -24.35 4.03
N LYS A 72 13.31 -23.52 4.09
CA LYS A 72 13.96 -22.89 2.92
C LYS A 72 14.41 -23.94 1.91
N LYS A 73 15.16 -24.97 2.34
CA LYS A 73 15.61 -26.07 1.47
C LYS A 73 14.45 -26.84 0.84
N LYS A 74 13.34 -27.00 1.55
CA LYS A 74 12.13 -27.67 1.02
C LYS A 74 11.47 -26.82 -0.08
N ILE A 75 11.37 -25.51 0.10
CA ILE A 75 10.85 -24.60 -0.92
C ILE A 75 11.78 -24.55 -2.14
N GLU A 76 13.09 -24.43 -1.91
CA GLU A 76 14.11 -24.39 -2.96
C GLU A 76 14.05 -25.65 -3.85
N ARG A 77 14.02 -26.85 -3.23
CA ARG A 77 13.85 -28.12 -3.98
C ARG A 77 12.56 -28.16 -4.77
N ARG A 78 11.46 -27.62 -4.24
CA ARG A 78 10.19 -27.50 -4.98
C ARG A 78 10.35 -26.57 -6.18
N CYS A 79 11.00 -25.42 -6.01
CA CYS A 79 11.17 -24.45 -7.09
C CYS A 79 12.09 -24.96 -8.20
N LEU A 80 13.11 -25.74 -7.86
CA LEU A 80 14.05 -26.34 -8.82
C LEU A 80 13.45 -27.50 -9.61
N ASN A 81 12.57 -28.29 -8.98
CA ASN A 81 12.03 -29.53 -9.57
C ASN A 81 10.63 -29.37 -10.19
N SER A 82 9.95 -28.24 -10.00
CA SER A 82 8.61 -28.03 -10.54
C SER A 82 8.68 -27.47 -11.96
N GLU A 83 8.10 -28.20 -12.91
CA GLU A 83 7.83 -27.66 -14.24
C GLU A 83 6.62 -26.72 -14.17
N LEU A 84 6.83 -25.47 -14.56
CA LEU A 84 5.75 -24.49 -14.69
C LEU A 84 5.10 -24.65 -16.07
N GLU A 85 3.78 -24.50 -16.14
CA GLU A 85 3.05 -24.44 -17.40
C GLU A 85 3.71 -23.44 -18.36
N SER A 86 3.87 -23.83 -19.63
CA SER A 86 4.47 -22.99 -20.68
C SER A 86 3.84 -21.59 -20.75
N LYS A 87 2.51 -21.50 -20.59
CA LYS A 87 1.77 -20.22 -20.55
C LYS A 87 2.23 -19.28 -19.43
N VAL A 88 2.55 -19.81 -18.24
CA VAL A 88 3.02 -19.01 -17.10
C VAL A 88 4.44 -18.51 -17.35
N LEU A 89 5.30 -19.35 -17.95
CA LEU A 89 6.67 -18.98 -18.30
C LEU A 89 6.70 -17.88 -19.38
N SER A 90 5.93 -18.06 -20.47
CA SER A 90 5.81 -17.05 -21.53
C SER A 90 5.34 -15.71 -20.98
N GLN A 91 4.42 -15.75 -20.03
CA GLN A 91 3.89 -14.54 -19.43
C GLN A 91 4.87 -13.86 -18.48
N ILE A 92 5.61 -14.63 -17.68
CA ILE A 92 6.73 -14.12 -16.88
C ILE A 92 7.72 -13.39 -17.79
N ASP A 93 8.06 -13.96 -18.95
CA ASP A 93 8.99 -13.36 -19.90
C ASP A 93 8.45 -12.06 -20.50
N LEU A 94 7.17 -12.01 -20.87
CA LEU A 94 6.51 -10.77 -21.31
C LEU A 94 6.50 -9.71 -20.20
N ASP A 95 6.25 -10.12 -18.96
CA ASP A 95 6.12 -9.22 -17.83
C ASP A 95 7.44 -8.56 -17.45
N ILE A 96 8.54 -9.31 -17.42
CA ILE A 96 9.85 -8.75 -17.07
C ILE A 96 10.26 -7.63 -18.03
N ILE A 97 10.03 -7.81 -19.34
CA ILE A 97 10.39 -6.84 -20.37
C ILE A 97 9.61 -5.52 -20.18
N ARG A 98 8.37 -5.59 -19.68
CA ARG A 98 7.51 -4.42 -19.43
C ARG A 98 7.59 -3.83 -18.02
N THR A 99 8.12 -4.53 -17.01
CA THR A 99 8.21 -4.00 -15.63
C THR A 99 9.23 -2.86 -15.51
N PHE A 100 10.38 -2.92 -16.20
CA PHE A 100 11.39 -1.85 -16.17
C PHE A 100 12.06 -1.63 -17.55
N PRO A 101 11.31 -1.23 -18.58
CA PRO A 101 11.79 -1.23 -19.97
C PRO A 101 13.00 -0.31 -20.19
N HIS A 102 13.13 0.75 -19.40
CA HIS A 102 14.21 1.74 -19.53
C HIS A 102 15.37 1.53 -18.55
N ASN A 103 15.29 0.54 -17.64
CA ASN A 103 16.34 0.30 -16.67
C ASN A 103 17.42 -0.63 -17.24
N LYS A 104 18.66 -0.15 -17.32
CA LYS A 104 19.81 -0.91 -17.85
C LYS A 104 20.05 -2.23 -17.10
N ASN A 105 19.73 -2.28 -15.81
CA ASN A 105 19.96 -3.44 -14.95
C ASN A 105 18.96 -4.59 -15.16
N TYR A 106 17.88 -4.38 -15.92
CA TYR A 106 16.79 -5.34 -16.13
C TYR A 106 16.53 -5.66 -17.61
N ARG A 107 17.47 -5.31 -18.50
CA ARG A 107 17.41 -5.70 -19.93
C ARG A 107 17.49 -7.22 -20.09
N LEU A 108 17.03 -7.74 -21.23
CA LEU A 108 17.11 -9.17 -21.56
C LEU A 108 18.52 -9.72 -21.29
N ASN A 109 18.60 -10.86 -20.60
CA ASN A 109 19.85 -11.54 -20.20
C ASN A 109 20.78 -10.76 -19.23
N SER A 110 20.34 -9.66 -18.65
CA SER A 110 21.07 -9.00 -17.55
C SER A 110 20.99 -9.84 -16.25
N PRO A 111 21.92 -9.65 -15.29
CA PRO A 111 21.82 -10.29 -13.98
C PRO A 111 20.49 -9.98 -13.28
N GLY A 112 19.99 -8.74 -13.37
CA GLY A 112 18.70 -8.35 -12.80
C GLY A 112 17.53 -9.06 -13.47
N TRP A 113 17.56 -9.27 -14.79
CA TRP A 113 16.57 -10.05 -15.51
C TRP A 113 16.53 -11.51 -15.03
N VAL A 114 17.70 -12.15 -14.89
CA VAL A 114 17.80 -13.55 -14.41
C VAL A 114 17.30 -13.67 -12.97
N HIS A 115 17.73 -12.77 -12.08
CA HIS A 115 17.30 -12.77 -10.69
C HIS A 115 15.79 -12.55 -10.57
N LEU A 116 15.25 -11.59 -11.31
CA LEU A 116 13.81 -11.34 -11.34
C LEU A 116 13.09 -12.61 -11.78
N LYS A 117 13.44 -13.16 -12.94
CA LYS A 117 12.83 -14.39 -13.49
C LYS A 117 12.84 -15.54 -12.49
N ASN A 118 13.94 -15.75 -11.77
CA ASN A 118 14.03 -16.80 -10.76
C ASN A 118 13.08 -16.57 -9.57
N VAL A 119 12.97 -15.34 -9.09
CA VAL A 119 12.01 -14.96 -8.04
C VAL A 119 10.57 -15.21 -8.52
N LEU A 120 10.24 -14.91 -9.79
CA LEU A 120 8.90 -15.11 -10.34
C LEU A 120 8.53 -16.57 -10.48
N ARG A 121 9.49 -17.37 -10.96
CA ARG A 121 9.31 -18.81 -11.09
C ARG A 121 9.09 -19.44 -9.72
N ALA A 122 9.93 -19.10 -8.74
CA ALA A 122 9.77 -19.57 -7.37
C ALA A 122 8.40 -19.20 -6.79
N PHE A 123 7.93 -17.98 -7.06
CA PHE A 123 6.61 -17.52 -6.62
C PHE A 123 5.46 -18.28 -7.30
N ALA A 124 5.53 -18.48 -8.61
CA ALA A 124 4.51 -19.21 -9.37
C ALA A 124 4.36 -20.66 -8.89
N VAL A 125 5.47 -21.28 -8.45
CA VAL A 125 5.45 -22.61 -7.82
C VAL A 125 4.83 -22.57 -6.41
N TYR A 126 5.13 -21.52 -5.63
CA TYR A 126 4.63 -21.39 -4.26
C TYR A 126 3.11 -21.09 -4.20
N LYS A 127 2.58 -20.25 -5.09
CA LYS A 127 1.16 -19.89 -5.17
C LYS A 127 0.61 -20.02 -6.60
N PRO A 128 0.27 -21.24 -7.05
CA PRO A 128 -0.18 -21.49 -8.43
C PRO A 128 -1.56 -20.89 -8.76
N LYS A 129 -2.36 -20.52 -7.75
CA LYS A 129 -3.69 -19.91 -7.94
C LYS A 129 -3.65 -18.45 -8.40
N ASN A 130 -2.56 -17.74 -8.11
CA ASN A 130 -2.38 -16.33 -8.49
C ASN A 130 -1.43 -16.28 -9.69
N LYS A 131 -1.96 -16.61 -10.87
CA LYS A 131 -1.21 -16.49 -12.12
C LYS A 131 -1.13 -14.99 -12.47
N LEU A 132 0.11 -14.46 -12.58
CA LEU A 132 0.56 -13.16 -13.14
C LEU A 132 0.67 -11.93 -12.21
N LEU A 133 1.93 -11.51 -11.97
CA LEU A 133 2.56 -10.28 -12.55
C LEU A 133 3.85 -9.91 -11.77
N SER A 134 4.87 -10.73 -11.94
CA SER A 134 6.29 -10.35 -11.84
C SER A 134 6.80 -9.42 -10.70
N ALA A 135 7.22 -9.99 -9.57
CA ALA A 135 8.25 -9.52 -8.61
C ALA A 135 7.87 -8.36 -7.71
N PHE A 136 7.12 -7.41 -8.24
CA PHE A 136 6.29 -6.53 -7.45
C PHE A 136 5.39 -7.34 -6.50
N TRP A 137 4.81 -8.46 -6.96
CA TRP A 137 4.07 -9.40 -6.09
C TRP A 137 4.89 -10.13 -5.06
N SER A 138 6.19 -10.34 -5.29
CA SER A 138 7.05 -10.94 -4.27
C SER A 138 7.25 -9.97 -3.11
N ILE A 139 7.37 -8.67 -3.40
CA ILE A 139 7.39 -7.61 -2.38
C ILE A 139 6.01 -7.52 -1.70
N VAL A 140 4.93 -7.38 -2.48
CA VAL A 140 3.56 -7.28 -1.93
C VAL A 140 3.15 -8.50 -1.10
N GLN A 141 3.50 -9.72 -1.50
CA GLN A 141 3.18 -10.92 -0.73
C GLN A 141 4.07 -11.09 0.51
N LEU A 142 5.30 -10.58 0.49
CA LEU A 142 6.13 -10.45 1.69
C LEU A 142 5.50 -9.46 2.68
N ILE A 143 4.84 -8.42 2.16
CA ILE A 143 4.13 -7.39 2.94
C ILE A 143 2.76 -7.88 3.46
N ASP A 144 2.08 -8.75 2.71
CA ASP A 144 0.85 -9.46 3.12
C ASP A 144 1.15 -10.65 4.05
N SER A 145 2.41 -10.86 4.43
CA SER A 145 2.75 -11.80 5.50
C SER A 145 2.27 -11.28 6.86
N ASP A 146 1.95 -12.17 7.79
CA ASP A 146 1.41 -11.85 9.12
C ASP A 146 2.32 -10.97 10.01
N TYR A 147 3.47 -10.52 9.49
CA TYR A 147 4.44 -9.65 10.17
C TYR A 147 4.17 -8.14 9.99
N SER A 148 3.30 -7.74 9.06
CA SER A 148 2.88 -6.33 8.96
C SER A 148 1.81 -6.01 10.01
N HIS A 149 2.13 -5.09 10.93
CA HIS A 149 1.17 -4.59 11.93
C HIS A 149 -0.08 -3.93 11.30
N GLU A 150 0.00 -3.49 10.03
CA GLU A 150 -1.10 -2.93 9.27
C GLU A 150 -1.25 -3.63 7.91
N LYS A 151 -2.05 -4.69 7.86
CA LYS A 151 -2.27 -5.50 6.64
C LYS A 151 -2.69 -4.63 5.44
N ILE A 152 -1.90 -4.70 4.36
CA ILE A 152 -2.24 -4.14 3.05
C ILE A 152 -3.07 -5.19 2.30
N ASN A 153 -4.39 -5.07 2.37
CA ASN A 153 -5.31 -6.04 1.77
C ASN A 153 -5.58 -5.71 0.29
N ILE A 154 -4.70 -6.19 -0.58
CA ILE A 154 -4.83 -6.05 -2.05
C ILE A 154 -4.86 -7.40 -2.79
N SER A 155 -5.00 -8.52 -2.06
CA SER A 155 -5.06 -9.85 -2.66
C SER A 155 -6.17 -9.97 -3.71
N ASP A 156 -7.29 -9.28 -3.48
CA ASP A 156 -8.51 -9.41 -4.28
C ASP A 156 -8.49 -8.55 -5.55
N TYR A 157 -7.44 -7.76 -5.78
CA TYR A 157 -7.32 -6.93 -6.99
C TYR A 157 -7.04 -7.77 -8.24
N TYR A 158 -6.44 -8.96 -8.09
CA TYR A 158 -5.90 -9.78 -9.19
C TYR A 158 -6.62 -11.11 -9.37
N ASN A 159 -7.77 -11.30 -8.72
CA ASN A 159 -8.65 -12.40 -9.09
C ASN A 159 -9.21 -12.15 -10.51
N ASN A 160 -9.74 -13.19 -11.16
CA ASN A 160 -10.22 -13.11 -12.55
C ASN A 160 -11.25 -11.99 -12.79
N GLU A 161 -11.98 -11.61 -11.74
CA GLU A 161 -13.02 -10.59 -11.79
C GLU A 161 -12.55 -9.20 -11.32
N MET A 162 -11.28 -9.09 -10.90
CA MET A 162 -10.66 -7.93 -10.27
C MET A 162 -11.56 -7.27 -9.21
N ARG A 163 -12.28 -8.07 -8.41
CA ARG A 163 -13.34 -7.58 -7.52
C ARG A 163 -12.83 -6.51 -6.56
N GLY A 164 -11.65 -6.73 -5.97
CA GLY A 164 -11.07 -5.78 -5.03
C GLY A 164 -10.68 -4.46 -5.68
N LEU A 165 -10.24 -4.48 -6.95
CA LEU A 165 -9.93 -3.28 -7.71
C LEU A 165 -11.20 -2.48 -7.98
N ARG A 166 -12.24 -3.14 -8.51
CA ARG A 166 -13.54 -2.51 -8.81
C ARG A 166 -14.15 -1.89 -7.55
N ARG A 167 -14.11 -2.63 -6.43
CA ARG A 167 -14.56 -2.13 -5.13
C ARG A 167 -13.83 -0.86 -4.75
N ASP A 168 -12.50 -0.86 -4.80
CA ASP A 168 -11.72 0.28 -4.33
C ASP A 168 -11.80 1.48 -5.30
N ILE A 169 -12.05 1.26 -6.59
CA ILE A 169 -12.42 2.33 -7.55
C ILE A 169 -13.75 3.00 -7.15
N ILE A 170 -14.79 2.23 -6.80
CA ILE A 170 -16.07 2.79 -6.31
C ILE A 170 -15.85 3.59 -5.01
N VAL A 171 -14.99 3.10 -4.12
CA VAL A 171 -14.64 3.83 -2.89
C VAL A 171 -13.92 5.13 -3.21
N ILE A 172 -13.02 5.15 -4.20
CA ILE A 172 -12.36 6.37 -4.68
C ILE A 172 -13.39 7.35 -5.24
N GLU A 173 -14.33 6.89 -6.08
CA GLU A 173 -15.39 7.73 -6.64
C GLU A 173 -16.19 8.42 -5.53
N GLU A 174 -16.60 7.65 -4.52
CA GLU A 174 -17.35 8.17 -3.37
C GLU A 174 -16.52 9.14 -2.52
N LEU A 175 -15.23 8.88 -2.34
CA LEU A 175 -14.34 9.80 -1.64
C LEU A 175 -14.12 11.10 -2.41
N ILE A 176 -14.00 11.05 -3.74
CA ILE A 176 -13.92 12.24 -4.60
C ILE A 176 -15.23 13.03 -4.49
N ARG A 177 -16.38 12.37 -4.58
CA ARG A 177 -17.70 12.99 -4.42
C ARG A 177 -17.83 13.77 -3.11
N VAL A 178 -17.35 13.20 -2.00
CA VAL A 178 -17.47 13.83 -0.67
C VAL A 178 -16.41 14.88 -0.40
N LYS A 179 -15.15 14.66 -0.83
CA LYS A 179 -14.01 15.53 -0.46
C LYS A 179 -13.62 16.54 -1.53
N LEU A 180 -13.94 16.27 -2.79
CA LEU A 180 -13.58 17.07 -3.96
C LEU A 180 -14.80 17.20 -4.90
N PRO A 181 -15.92 17.80 -4.44
CA PRO A 181 -17.17 17.81 -5.20
C PRO A 181 -17.03 18.47 -6.58
N ASP A 182 -16.23 19.54 -6.70
CA ASP A 182 -16.01 20.21 -7.99
C ASP A 182 -15.33 19.29 -9.00
N VAL A 183 -14.35 18.50 -8.54
CA VAL A 183 -13.68 17.48 -9.34
C VAL A 183 -14.68 16.40 -9.76
N HIS A 184 -15.52 15.93 -8.83
CA HIS A 184 -16.54 14.93 -9.13
C HIS A 184 -17.49 15.39 -10.23
N LEU A 185 -17.97 16.65 -10.15
CA LEU A 185 -18.89 17.22 -11.13
C LEU A 185 -18.25 17.29 -12.52
N ARG A 186 -16.99 17.78 -12.61
CA ARG A 186 -16.27 17.81 -13.90
C ARG A 186 -16.04 16.43 -14.48
N LEU A 187 -15.69 15.44 -13.66
CA LEU A 187 -15.52 14.07 -14.14
C LEU A 187 -16.84 13.47 -14.65
N LYS A 188 -17.97 13.77 -13.99
CA LYS A 188 -19.30 13.33 -14.44
C LYS A 188 -19.77 14.03 -15.71
N GLU A 189 -19.45 15.29 -15.89
CA GLU A 189 -19.79 16.06 -17.10
C GLU A 189 -19.22 15.44 -18.38
N PHE A 190 -18.01 14.88 -18.31
CA PHE A 190 -17.36 14.19 -19.42
C PHE A 190 -17.48 12.66 -19.37
N ASP A 191 -18.35 12.14 -18.49
CA ASP A 191 -18.57 10.70 -18.28
C ASP A 191 -17.26 9.90 -18.12
N VAL A 192 -16.33 10.43 -17.32
CA VAL A 192 -15.03 9.79 -17.08
C VAL A 192 -15.22 8.58 -16.18
N ASP A 193 -14.98 7.38 -16.71
CA ASP A 193 -14.81 6.19 -15.88
C ASP A 193 -13.46 6.27 -15.16
N LEU A 194 -13.51 6.34 -13.82
CA LEU A 194 -12.32 6.36 -12.98
C LEU A 194 -11.43 5.12 -13.15
N SER A 195 -11.97 4.01 -13.65
CA SER A 195 -11.18 2.83 -13.97
C SER A 195 -10.10 3.12 -15.03
N TRP A 196 -10.34 4.05 -15.95
CA TRP A 196 -9.38 4.41 -17.00
C TRP A 196 -8.14 5.12 -16.44
N ILE A 197 -8.27 5.79 -15.29
CA ILE A 197 -7.20 6.53 -14.63
C ILE A 197 -6.59 5.69 -13.50
N CYS A 198 -7.43 5.15 -12.62
CA CYS A 198 -7.00 4.59 -11.34
C CYS A 198 -6.56 3.13 -11.42
N SER A 199 -6.95 2.37 -12.46
CA SER A 199 -6.66 0.92 -12.50
C SER A 199 -5.16 0.65 -12.46
N GLU A 200 -4.37 1.32 -13.29
CA GLU A 200 -2.91 1.15 -13.29
C GLU A 200 -2.30 1.57 -11.95
N TRP A 201 -2.77 2.69 -11.38
CA TRP A 201 -2.28 3.23 -10.12
C TRP A 201 -2.43 2.22 -8.98
N LEU A 202 -3.60 1.60 -8.87
CA LEU A 202 -3.91 0.62 -7.85
C LEU A 202 -3.22 -0.71 -8.14
N LEU A 203 -3.28 -1.19 -9.39
CA LEU A 203 -2.72 -2.48 -9.77
C LEU A 203 -1.21 -2.55 -9.63
N CYS A 204 -0.52 -1.43 -9.80
CA CYS A 204 0.93 -1.34 -9.70
C CYS A 204 1.39 -0.67 -8.39
N LEU A 205 0.49 -0.34 -7.45
CA LEU A 205 0.76 0.54 -6.30
C LEU A 205 1.65 1.73 -6.69
N PHE A 206 1.26 2.39 -7.78
CA PHE A 206 1.92 3.54 -8.40
C PHE A 206 3.34 3.33 -8.96
N CYS A 207 3.87 2.10 -8.98
CA CYS A 207 5.27 1.87 -9.37
C CYS A 207 5.57 2.15 -10.84
N THR A 208 4.60 1.94 -11.73
CA THR A 208 4.68 2.30 -13.15
C THR A 208 4.19 3.72 -13.43
N THR A 209 3.59 4.37 -12.43
CA THR A 209 2.90 5.64 -12.55
C THR A 209 3.82 6.83 -12.31
N PHE A 210 4.73 6.73 -11.32
CA PHE A 210 5.65 7.80 -10.94
C PHE A 210 7.12 7.43 -11.15
N PRO A 211 8.02 8.43 -11.24
CA PRO A 211 9.44 8.23 -11.03
C PRO A 211 9.73 7.50 -9.72
N ILE A 212 10.78 6.67 -9.71
CA ILE A 212 11.10 5.76 -8.60
C ILE A 212 11.26 6.49 -7.25
N THR A 213 11.77 7.73 -7.25
CA THR A 213 11.94 8.55 -6.04
C THR A 213 10.59 8.80 -5.34
N THR A 214 9.57 9.19 -6.11
CA THR A 214 8.22 9.43 -5.63
C THR A 214 7.52 8.14 -5.22
N THR A 215 7.68 7.07 -6.02
CA THR A 215 7.14 5.75 -5.69
C THR A 215 7.63 5.26 -4.34
N LEU A 216 8.95 5.34 -4.07
CA LEU A 216 9.53 4.88 -2.81
C LEU A 216 9.00 5.69 -1.62
N ARG A 217 8.83 7.01 -1.75
CA ARG A 217 8.24 7.84 -0.70
C ARG A 217 6.79 7.49 -0.39
N ILE A 218 6.00 7.20 -1.43
CA ILE A 218 4.63 6.70 -1.25
C ILE A 218 4.64 5.35 -0.54
N TRP A 219 5.59 4.47 -0.89
CA TRP A 219 5.72 3.16 -0.28
C TRP A 219 6.17 3.20 1.18
N ASP A 220 7.06 4.11 1.57
CA ASP A 220 7.42 4.34 2.97
C ASP A 220 6.17 4.59 3.81
N CYS A 221 5.29 5.47 3.33
CA CYS A 221 4.00 5.73 3.97
C CYS A 221 3.06 4.53 3.89
N LEU A 222 2.97 3.86 2.74
CA LEU A 222 2.09 2.70 2.53
C LEU A 222 2.43 1.57 3.51
N PHE A 223 3.72 1.30 3.75
CA PHE A 223 4.14 0.25 4.67
C PHE A 223 3.98 0.64 6.13
N TYR A 224 4.06 1.94 6.44
CA TYR A 224 3.87 2.44 7.79
C TYR A 224 2.39 2.61 8.19
N GLU A 225 1.54 3.10 7.28
CA GLU A 225 0.14 3.47 7.53
C GLU A 225 -0.89 2.52 6.87
N GLY A 226 -0.44 1.58 6.05
CA GLY A 226 -1.25 0.60 5.36
C GLY A 226 -2.00 1.14 4.12
N ASP A 227 -2.91 0.31 3.62
CA ASP A 227 -3.63 0.50 2.35
C ASP A 227 -4.44 1.80 2.21
N LYS A 228 -4.74 2.50 3.31
CA LYS A 228 -5.40 3.82 3.27
C LYS A 228 -4.59 4.87 2.49
N ILE A 229 -3.26 4.68 2.39
CA ILE A 229 -2.37 5.56 1.64
C ILE A 229 -2.70 5.55 0.15
N ILE A 230 -3.18 4.43 -0.39
CA ILE A 230 -3.59 4.33 -1.80
C ILE A 230 -4.67 5.38 -2.10
N PHE A 231 -5.75 5.39 -1.31
CA PHE A 231 -6.84 6.37 -1.44
C PHE A 231 -6.36 7.80 -1.20
N ARG A 232 -5.47 8.00 -0.22
CA ARG A 232 -4.94 9.33 0.12
C ARG A 232 -4.16 9.94 -1.04
N ILE A 233 -3.25 9.18 -1.64
CA ILE A 233 -2.44 9.62 -2.78
C ILE A 233 -3.31 9.84 -4.01
N THR A 234 -4.27 8.94 -4.29
CA THR A 234 -5.21 9.12 -5.39
C THR A 234 -6.00 10.42 -5.24
N LEU A 235 -6.58 10.71 -4.07
CA LEU A 235 -7.29 11.97 -3.82
C LEU A 235 -6.37 13.19 -3.95
N ALA A 236 -5.12 13.09 -3.50
CA ALA A 236 -4.14 14.17 -3.63
C ALA A 236 -3.83 14.48 -5.10
N LEU A 237 -3.76 13.48 -5.97
CA LEU A 237 -3.58 13.69 -7.42
C LEU A 237 -4.75 14.43 -8.04
N PHE A 238 -5.98 14.06 -7.69
CA PHE A 238 -7.18 14.76 -8.16
C PHE A 238 -7.21 16.21 -7.65
N LYS A 239 -6.89 16.42 -6.38
CA LYS A 239 -6.83 17.77 -5.78
C LYS A 239 -5.74 18.63 -6.40
N LEU A 240 -4.54 18.08 -6.62
CA LEU A 240 -3.42 18.77 -7.26
C LEU A 240 -3.79 19.31 -8.66
N ASN A 241 -4.61 18.57 -9.39
CA ASN A 241 -5.02 18.89 -10.74
C ASN A 241 -6.38 19.60 -10.84
N GLN A 242 -7.04 19.88 -9.72
CA GLN A 242 -8.41 20.42 -9.69
C GLN A 242 -8.57 21.69 -10.54
N GLN A 243 -7.66 22.66 -10.42
CA GLN A 243 -7.72 23.90 -11.19
C GLN A 243 -7.61 23.64 -12.70
N LYS A 244 -6.60 22.88 -13.12
CA LYS A 244 -6.40 22.52 -14.53
C LYS A 244 -7.59 21.73 -15.08
N LEU A 245 -8.14 20.81 -14.29
CA LEU A 245 -9.30 20.00 -14.69
C LEU A 245 -10.52 20.86 -15.04
N CYS A 246 -10.72 21.98 -14.35
CA CYS A 246 -11.80 22.93 -14.64
C CYS A 246 -11.61 23.66 -15.97
N GLU A 247 -10.39 23.82 -16.45
CA GLU A 247 -10.05 24.52 -17.70
C GLU A 247 -10.15 23.62 -18.94
N LEU A 248 -10.18 22.30 -18.74
CA LEU A 248 -10.20 21.33 -19.84
C LEU A 248 -11.61 21.08 -20.36
N ASN A 249 -11.73 20.96 -21.69
CA ASN A 249 -13.03 20.83 -22.38
C ASN A 249 -13.21 19.48 -23.10
N SER A 250 -12.35 18.49 -22.84
CA SER A 250 -12.45 17.18 -23.47
C SER A 250 -12.00 16.04 -22.56
N LEU A 251 -12.63 14.88 -22.72
CA LEU A 251 -12.25 13.63 -22.04
C LEU A 251 -10.78 13.27 -22.28
N GLU A 252 -10.30 13.37 -23.52
CA GLU A 252 -8.92 13.04 -23.88
C GLU A 252 -7.92 13.92 -23.14
N SER A 253 -8.17 15.24 -23.08
CA SER A 253 -7.32 16.17 -22.34
C SER A 253 -7.28 15.85 -20.85
N ILE A 254 -8.41 15.42 -20.27
CA ILE A 254 -8.48 15.03 -18.85
C ILE A 254 -7.60 13.80 -18.59
N LEU A 255 -7.71 12.76 -19.43
CA LEU A 255 -6.89 11.55 -19.30
C LEU A 255 -5.40 11.86 -19.49
N LEU A 256 -5.07 12.73 -20.45
CA LEU A 256 -3.70 13.16 -20.72
C LEU A 256 -3.10 13.95 -19.55
N LEU A 257 -3.89 14.85 -18.94
CA LEU A 257 -3.46 15.64 -17.78
C LEU A 257 -2.94 14.75 -16.64
N PHE A 258 -3.68 13.71 -16.29
CA PHE A 258 -3.25 12.78 -15.24
C PHE A 258 -1.99 12.01 -15.63
N LYS A 259 -1.92 11.52 -16.88
CA LYS A 259 -0.77 10.78 -17.40
C LYS A 259 0.52 11.62 -17.42
N GLU A 260 0.43 12.88 -17.81
CA GLU A 260 1.56 13.81 -17.82
C GLU A 260 1.97 14.24 -16.41
N THR A 261 0.99 14.49 -15.55
CA THR A 261 1.25 14.89 -14.16
C THR A 261 2.02 13.80 -13.42
N THR A 262 1.63 12.53 -13.56
CA THR A 262 2.31 11.46 -12.84
C THR A 262 3.71 11.18 -13.38
N LYS A 263 3.90 11.17 -14.70
CA LYS A 263 5.21 10.91 -15.32
C LYS A 263 6.27 11.94 -14.96
N ASN A 264 5.89 13.20 -14.76
CA ASN A 264 6.81 14.29 -14.50
C ASN A 264 6.99 14.60 -12.99
N MET A 265 6.44 13.78 -12.10
CA MET A 265 6.47 14.04 -10.67
C MET A 265 7.72 13.48 -10.00
N PHE A 266 8.87 14.14 -10.20
CA PHE A 266 10.13 13.82 -9.52
C PHE A 266 10.18 14.41 -8.10
N GLU A 267 9.58 15.59 -7.91
CA GLU A 267 9.47 16.31 -6.64
C GLU A 267 8.12 16.01 -5.97
N CYS A 268 8.10 14.98 -5.12
CA CYS A 268 6.86 14.51 -4.49
C CYS A 268 6.38 15.38 -3.32
N ASP A 269 7.17 16.36 -2.84
CA ASP A 269 6.87 17.11 -1.63
C ASP A 269 5.52 17.81 -1.68
N LYS A 270 5.17 18.41 -2.83
CA LYS A 270 3.85 19.04 -3.01
C LYS A 270 2.72 18.01 -2.97
N LEU A 271 2.89 16.86 -3.62
CA LEU A 271 1.91 15.77 -3.58
C LEU A 271 1.71 15.27 -2.16
N MET A 272 2.80 15.01 -1.45
CA MET A 272 2.79 14.51 -0.07
C MET A 272 2.17 15.56 0.86
N TYR A 273 2.50 16.83 0.69
CA TYR A 273 1.88 17.91 1.45
C TYR A 273 0.36 17.92 1.28
N ILE A 274 -0.14 17.87 0.05
CA ILE A 274 -1.59 17.82 -0.23
C ILE A 274 -2.19 16.55 0.39
N ALA A 275 -1.55 15.40 0.20
CA ALA A 275 -2.02 14.11 0.69
C ALA A 275 -2.22 14.09 2.21
N PHE A 276 -1.27 14.64 2.98
CA PHE A 276 -1.28 14.55 4.44
C PHE A 276 -1.94 15.76 5.13
N ASN A 277 -1.95 16.93 4.50
CA ASN A 277 -2.46 18.16 5.12
C ASN A 277 -3.81 18.62 4.54
N GLU A 278 -4.07 18.41 3.25
CA GLU A 278 -5.21 19.04 2.57
C GLU A 278 -6.38 18.09 2.24
N ILE A 279 -6.15 16.78 2.18
CA ILE A 279 -7.23 15.77 1.98
C ILE A 279 -8.04 15.56 3.28
N GLY A 280 -7.50 15.99 4.41
CA GLY A 280 -8.08 15.81 5.73
C GLY A 280 -7.99 14.36 6.23
N VAL A 281 -8.80 14.04 7.24
CA VAL A 281 -8.74 12.74 7.91
C VAL A 281 -9.36 11.64 7.05
N LEU A 282 -8.62 10.53 6.89
CA LEU A 282 -9.06 9.27 6.28
C LEU A 282 -8.96 8.14 7.31
N LYS A 283 -10.03 7.93 8.08
CA LYS A 283 -10.08 6.87 9.10
C LYS A 283 -10.24 5.51 8.41
N LYS A 284 -9.48 4.50 8.85
CA LYS A 284 -9.62 3.11 8.35
C LYS A 284 -11.03 2.57 8.49
N LYS A 285 -11.75 2.91 9.57
CA LYS A 285 -13.17 2.55 9.77
C LYS A 285 -14.06 3.08 8.65
N THR A 286 -13.83 4.30 8.19
CA THR A 286 -14.59 4.91 7.08
C THR A 286 -14.34 4.15 5.78
N ILE A 287 -13.07 3.88 5.45
CA ILE A 287 -12.71 3.12 4.24
C ILE A 287 -13.33 1.72 4.26
N ARG A 288 -13.27 1.02 5.40
CA ARG A 288 -13.93 -0.29 5.56
C ARG A 288 -15.45 -0.22 5.34
N LYS A 289 -16.12 0.79 5.89
CA LYS A 289 -17.56 1.00 5.67
C LYS A 289 -17.88 1.27 4.19
N LEU A 290 -17.06 2.08 3.51
CA LEU A 290 -17.22 2.34 2.08
C LEU A 290 -16.98 1.09 1.24
N ARG A 291 -15.96 0.29 1.58
CA ARG A 291 -15.69 -1.00 0.94
C ARG A 291 -16.86 -1.98 1.04
N LEU A 292 -17.49 -2.09 2.20
CA LEU A 292 -18.68 -2.94 2.38
C LEU A 292 -19.83 -2.49 1.47
N LYS A 293 -20.11 -1.18 1.42
CA LYS A 293 -21.12 -0.64 0.51
C LYS A 293 -20.80 -0.91 -0.96
N ALA A 294 -19.54 -0.75 -1.36
CA ALA A 294 -19.10 -1.01 -2.72
C ALA A 294 -19.22 -2.49 -3.10
N GLU A 295 -18.93 -3.42 -2.17
CA GLU A 295 -19.16 -4.85 -2.39
C GLU A 295 -20.65 -5.17 -2.61
N ASP A 296 -21.56 -4.53 -1.87
CA ASP A 296 -23.00 -4.72 -2.06
C ASP A 296 -23.45 -4.21 -3.45
N ILE A 297 -22.92 -3.07 -3.90
CA ILE A 297 -23.17 -2.55 -5.25
C ILE A 297 -22.69 -3.53 -6.32
N ILE A 298 -21.48 -4.09 -6.18
CA ILE A 298 -20.92 -5.03 -7.15
C ILE A 298 -21.76 -6.31 -7.20
N LYS A 299 -22.20 -6.85 -6.05
CA LYS A 299 -23.05 -8.05 -6.01
C LYS A 299 -24.40 -7.83 -6.68
N ASN A 300 -25.01 -6.66 -6.47
CA ASN A 300 -26.32 -6.34 -7.04
C ASN A 300 -26.25 -5.93 -8.53
N ALA A 301 -25.06 -5.66 -9.06
CA ALA A 301 -24.84 -5.31 -10.45
C ALA A 301 -24.58 -6.54 -11.35
N VAL A 302 -24.45 -7.74 -10.79
CA VAL A 302 -24.37 -8.98 -11.57
C VAL A 302 -25.81 -9.47 -11.83
N PRO A 303 -26.26 -9.53 -13.09
CA PRO A 303 -27.60 -9.98 -13.44
C PRO A 303 -27.85 -11.46 -13.16
#